data_AF-A0A314Z5X8-F1
#
_entry.id   AF-A0A314Z5X8-F1
#
_cell.length_a   1.000
_cell.length_b   1.000
_cell.length_c   1.000
_cell.angle_alpha   90.00
_cell.angle_beta   90.00
_cell.angle_gamma   90.00
#
_symmetry.space_group_name_H-M   'P 1'
#
loop_
_entity.id
_entity.type
_entity.pdbx_description
1 polymer ?
#
loop_
_entity_poly.entity_id
_entity_poly.type
_entity_poly.pdbx_seq_one_letter_code
_entity_poly.pdbx_strand_id
1 'polypeptide(L)'
;MTDEDDDLCPVECVREFKTDEELFRILETAKKRGAGNGEAGVIFLKHNVLDEYDEQSEVAERLRIKTVPLFHFYKDGILLEAFPTRDKERINAAISKYTSPESEEDDA
;
A
#
# COMPACT_ATOMS: atom_id res chain seq x y z
N MET A 1 7.44 -13.93 -32.47
CA MET A 1 7.01 -14.27 -31.11
C MET A 1 7.73 -13.25 -30.25
N THR A 2 7.05 -12.19 -29.88
CA THR A 2 7.57 -11.16 -28.98
C THR A 2 7.32 -11.65 -27.56
N ASP A 3 8.40 -11.87 -26.81
CA ASP A 3 8.37 -12.18 -25.39
C ASP A 3 7.76 -10.98 -24.64
N GLU A 4 6.46 -11.05 -24.35
CA GLU A 4 5.64 -10.03 -23.67
C GLU A 4 5.44 -10.33 -22.16
N ASP A 5 6.44 -10.89 -21.47
CA ASP A 5 6.28 -11.36 -20.08
C ASP A 5 7.46 -10.99 -19.15
N ASP A 6 8.00 -9.78 -19.30
CA ASP A 6 8.91 -9.16 -18.31
C ASP A 6 8.39 -7.78 -17.84
N ASP A 7 7.06 -7.64 -17.71
CA ASP A 7 6.41 -6.62 -16.85
C ASP A 7 6.59 -6.98 -15.36
N LEU A 8 7.83 -7.32 -14.99
CA LEU A 8 8.30 -7.24 -13.62
C LEU A 8 8.31 -5.75 -13.28
N CYS A 9 7.22 -5.25 -12.68
CA CYS A 9 7.25 -3.97 -11.98
C CYS A 9 8.53 -3.96 -11.12
N PRO A 10 9.46 -3.03 -11.33
CA PRO A 10 10.71 -3.03 -10.60
C PRO A 10 10.39 -2.99 -9.11
N VAL A 11 10.85 -4.03 -8.42
CA VAL A 11 10.77 -4.23 -6.97
C VAL A 11 11.36 -3.02 -6.19
N GLU A 12 11.99 -2.07 -6.89
CA GLU A 12 12.53 -0.81 -6.39
C GLU A 12 11.47 0.27 -6.01
N CYS A 13 10.19 0.10 -6.33
CA CYS A 13 9.15 1.06 -5.90
C CYS A 13 8.54 0.75 -4.52
N VAL A 14 8.78 -0.44 -3.97
CA VAL A 14 8.30 -0.84 -2.64
C VAL A 14 9.23 -0.28 -1.58
N ARG A 15 8.70 0.54 -0.68
CA ARG A 15 9.48 1.11 0.43
C ARG A 15 9.24 0.30 1.69
N GLU A 16 10.32 -0.10 2.35
CA GLU A 16 10.23 -0.75 3.65
C GLU A 16 10.14 0.29 4.78
N PHE A 17 9.38 -0.03 5.82
CA PHE A 17 9.35 0.72 7.07
C PHE A 17 9.31 -0.24 8.25
N LYS A 18 9.88 0.18 9.38
CA LYS A 18 10.02 -0.62 10.60
C LYS A 18 9.23 -0.05 11.77
N THR A 19 9.07 1.27 11.82
CA THR A 19 8.48 1.94 12.98
C THR A 19 7.18 2.66 12.66
N ASP A 20 6.40 2.93 13.69
CA ASP A 20 5.18 3.73 13.58
C ASP A 20 5.45 5.15 13.11
N GLU A 21 6.54 5.76 13.58
CA GLU A 21 6.93 7.10 13.17
C GLU A 21 7.20 7.18 11.67
N GLU A 22 7.87 6.17 11.11
CA GLU A 22 8.11 6.08 9.66
C GLU A 22 6.80 5.96 8.90
N LEU A 23 5.90 5.06 9.34
CA LEU A 23 4.59 4.89 8.73
C LEU A 23 3.80 6.21 8.73
N PHE A 24 3.73 6.90 9.88
CA PHE A 24 3.01 8.16 9.99
C PHE A 24 3.63 9.26 9.11
N ARG A 25 4.95 9.38 9.06
CA ARG A 25 5.64 10.34 8.18
C ARG A 25 5.34 10.07 6.70
N ILE A 26 5.27 8.80 6.31
CA ILE A 26 4.91 8.42 4.93
C ILE A 26 3.46 8.79 4.62
N LEU A 27 2.53 8.45 5.50
CA LEU A 27 1.10 8.78 5.33
C LEU A 27 0.87 10.30 5.24
N GLU A 28 1.51 11.08 6.12
CA GLU A 28 1.45 12.54 6.09
C GLU A 28 2.05 13.13 4.80
N THR A 29 3.12 12.52 4.29
CA THR A 29 3.74 12.95 3.03
C THR A 29 2.81 12.66 1.85
N ALA A 30 2.20 11.47 1.81
CA ALA A 30 1.24 11.08 0.78
C ALA A 30 0.02 12.01 0.77
N LYS A 31 -0.48 12.39 1.94
CA LYS A 31 -1.59 13.35 2.08
C LYS A 31 -1.24 14.75 1.52
N LYS A 32 -0.01 15.23 1.76
CA LYS A 32 0.39 16.60 1.36
C LYS A 32 0.79 16.73 -0.10
N ARG A 33 1.38 15.69 -0.67
CA ARG A 33 2.00 15.73 -2.01
C ARG A 33 1.27 14.86 -3.03
N GLY A 34 0.26 14.10 -2.61
CA GLY A 34 -0.26 12.98 -3.38
C GLY A 34 0.66 11.74 -3.29
N ALA A 35 0.18 10.63 -3.82
CA ALA A 35 0.96 9.40 -3.91
C ALA A 35 2.02 9.52 -5.02
N GLY A 36 3.27 9.78 -4.63
CA GLY A 36 4.45 9.64 -5.50
C GLY A 36 4.71 10.82 -6.45
N ASN A 37 5.96 11.24 -6.55
CA ASN A 37 6.41 12.30 -7.45
C ASN A 37 6.59 11.79 -8.91
N GLY A 38 5.62 11.01 -9.42
CA GLY A 38 5.65 10.36 -10.75
C GLY A 38 4.26 9.91 -11.22
N GLU A 39 4.17 9.34 -12.42
CA GLU A 39 2.91 8.94 -13.12
C GLU A 39 2.05 7.89 -12.39
N ALA A 40 2.56 7.29 -11.30
CA ALA A 40 1.86 6.26 -10.54
C ALA A 40 1.20 6.85 -9.28
N GLY A 41 -0.13 6.98 -9.29
CA GLY A 41 -0.95 7.48 -8.18
C GLY A 41 -1.05 6.56 -6.95
N VAL A 42 -0.07 5.68 -6.71
CA VAL A 42 -0.04 4.71 -5.60
C VAL A 42 1.40 4.51 -5.11
N ILE A 43 1.59 4.39 -3.79
CA ILE A 43 2.87 4.01 -3.17
C ILE A 43 2.71 2.66 -2.49
N PHE A 44 3.64 1.73 -2.73
CA PHE A 44 3.66 0.43 -2.06
C PHE A 44 4.62 0.45 -0.88
N LEU A 45 4.12 0.01 0.28
CA LEU A 45 4.89 -0.10 1.51
C LEU A 45 4.91 -1.55 1.99
N LYS A 46 6.06 -1.99 2.52
CA LYS A 46 6.22 -3.32 3.10
C LYS A 46 6.73 -3.20 4.54
N HIS A 47 6.14 -4.00 5.41
CA HIS A 47 6.57 -4.14 6.79
C HIS A 47 6.65 -5.63 7.15
N ASN A 48 7.75 -6.04 7.78
CA ASN A 48 7.91 -7.40 8.27
C ASN A 48 7.25 -7.50 9.65
N VAL A 49 6.36 -8.48 9.83
CA VAL A 49 5.62 -8.70 11.08
C VAL A 49 6.54 -9.14 12.22
N LEU A 50 7.66 -9.77 11.87
CA LEU A 50 8.69 -10.16 12.82
C LEU A 50 9.89 -9.21 12.69
N ASP A 51 10.48 -8.87 13.83
CA ASP A 51 11.72 -8.10 13.90
C ASP A 51 12.97 -8.99 13.73
N GLU A 52 14.15 -8.47 14.07
CA GLU A 52 15.41 -9.21 13.95
C GLU A 52 15.60 -10.32 15.00
N TYR A 53 14.75 -10.36 16.02
CA TYR A 53 14.75 -11.34 17.10
C TYR A 53 13.61 -12.36 16.98
N ASP A 54 12.96 -12.42 15.80
CA ASP A 54 11.74 -13.21 15.55
C ASP A 54 10.57 -12.87 16.49
N GLU A 55 10.57 -11.66 17.09
CA GLU A 55 9.49 -11.16 17.93
C GLU A 55 8.49 -10.35 17.09
N GLN A 56 7.23 -10.27 17.54
CA GLN A 56 6.21 -9.50 16.85
C GLN A 56 6.55 -8.00 16.94
N SER A 57 6.61 -7.31 15.79
CA SER A 57 6.92 -5.89 15.75
C SER A 57 5.83 -5.03 16.42
N GLU A 58 6.21 -3.90 16.99
CA GLU A 58 5.29 -2.93 17.61
C GLU A 58 4.20 -2.46 16.62
N VAL A 59 4.58 -2.22 15.36
CA VAL A 59 3.66 -1.86 14.27
C VAL A 59 2.63 -2.97 14.07
N ALA A 60 3.07 -4.23 14.01
CA ALA A 60 2.19 -5.38 13.82
C ALA A 60 1.27 -5.61 15.02
N GLU A 61 1.75 -5.38 16.24
CA GLU A 61 0.95 -5.44 17.46
C GLU A 61 -0.13 -4.34 17.46
N ARG A 62 0.25 -3.09 17.17
CA ARG A 62 -0.67 -1.95 17.13
C ARG A 62 -1.75 -2.09 16.07
N LEU A 63 -1.38 -2.59 14.88
CA LEU A 63 -2.33 -2.90 13.79
C LEU A 63 -3.08 -4.22 14.00
N ARG A 64 -2.81 -4.93 15.11
CA ARG A 64 -3.43 -6.21 15.48
C ARG A 64 -3.33 -7.26 14.37
N ILE A 65 -2.17 -7.34 13.72
CA ILE A 65 -1.92 -8.27 12.63
C ILE A 65 -1.90 -9.71 13.19
N LYS A 66 -2.72 -10.58 12.61
CA LYS A 66 -2.83 -12.00 13.00
C LYS A 66 -2.50 -12.97 11.88
N THR A 67 -2.54 -12.51 10.63
CA THR A 67 -2.34 -13.34 9.44
C THR A 67 -1.53 -12.57 8.42
N VAL A 68 -0.71 -13.29 7.66
CA VAL A 68 0.09 -12.74 6.56
C VAL A 68 -0.10 -13.58 5.29
N PRO A 69 -0.03 -12.97 4.10
CA PRO A 69 0.08 -11.53 3.85
C PRO A 69 -1.23 -10.77 4.14
N LEU A 70 -1.11 -9.57 4.72
CA LEU A 70 -2.22 -8.65 5.04
C LEU A 70 -1.97 -7.29 4.37
N PHE A 71 -2.91 -6.85 3.54
CA PHE A 71 -2.82 -5.58 2.84
C PHE A 71 -3.70 -4.54 3.53
N HIS A 72 -3.16 -3.34 3.72
CA HIS A 72 -3.89 -2.16 4.20
C HIS A 72 -3.86 -1.09 3.10
N PHE A 73 -5.03 -0.52 2.78
CA PHE A 73 -5.18 0.53 1.79
C PHE A 73 -5.46 1.85 2.47
N TYR A 74 -4.57 2.83 2.28
CA TYR A 74 -4.69 4.16 2.84
C TYR A 74 -4.90 5.19 1.72
N LYS A 75 -5.80 6.15 1.93
CA LYS A 75 -5.97 7.35 1.10
C LYS A 75 -6.08 8.56 2.02
N ASP A 76 -5.30 9.60 1.75
CA ASP A 76 -5.25 10.84 2.55
C ASP A 76 -5.00 10.63 4.05
N GLY A 77 -4.22 9.58 4.38
CA GLY A 77 -3.90 9.18 5.75
C GLY A 77 -4.99 8.36 6.46
N ILE A 78 -6.09 8.04 5.79
CA ILE A 78 -7.22 7.27 6.32
C ILE A 78 -7.15 5.84 5.82
N LEU A 79 -7.29 4.86 6.73
CA LEU A 79 -7.42 3.44 6.38
C LEU A 79 -8.80 3.19 5.76
N LEU A 80 -8.84 2.79 4.49
CA LEU A 80 -10.07 2.49 3.76
C LEU A 80 -10.49 1.03 3.93
N GLU A 81 -9.56 0.11 3.70
CA GLU A 81 -9.79 -1.32 3.85
C GLU A 81 -8.52 -2.07 4.20
N ALA A 82 -8.69 -3.22 4.87
CA ALA A 82 -7.61 -4.15 5.15
C ALA A 82 -8.11 -5.58 5.01
N PHE A 83 -7.37 -6.43 4.29
CA PHE A 83 -7.71 -7.84 4.16
C PHE A 83 -6.50 -8.73 3.86
N PRO A 84 -6.50 -9.97 4.37
CA PRO A 84 -5.50 -10.96 3.98
C PRO A 84 -5.84 -11.54 2.61
N THR A 85 -4.85 -11.61 1.72
CA THR A 85 -5.02 -12.26 0.41
C THR A 85 -3.69 -12.63 -0.21
N ARG A 86 -3.66 -13.72 -0.97
CA ARG A 86 -2.57 -14.05 -1.91
C ARG A 86 -2.99 -13.84 -3.37
N ASP A 87 -4.24 -13.47 -3.58
CA ASP A 87 -4.85 -13.26 -4.89
C ASP A 87 -4.47 -11.88 -5.43
N LYS A 88 -3.74 -11.88 -6.55
CA LYS A 88 -3.29 -10.68 -7.27
C LYS A 88 -4.46 -9.87 -7.83
N GLU A 89 -5.50 -10.54 -8.33
CA GLU A 89 -6.66 -9.87 -8.92
C GLU A 89 -7.43 -9.09 -7.87
N ARG A 90 -7.57 -9.65 -6.66
CA ARG A 90 -8.19 -8.96 -5.53
C ARG A 90 -7.43 -7.70 -5.12
N ILE A 91 -6.10 -7.74 -5.14
CA ILE A 91 -5.25 -6.56 -4.85
C ILE A 91 -5.45 -5.50 -5.95
N ASN A 92 -5.38 -5.91 -7.22
CA ASN A 92 -5.56 -5.00 -8.35
C ASN A 92 -6.95 -4.36 -8.37
N ALA A 93 -8.00 -5.12 -8.05
CA ALA A 93 -9.36 -4.61 -7.96
C ALA A 93 -9.50 -3.54 -6.86
N ALA A 94 -8.88 -3.76 -5.69
CA ALA A 94 -8.84 -2.77 -4.61
C ALA A 94 -8.09 -1.50 -5.02
N ILE A 95 -6.93 -1.63 -5.68
CA ILE A 95 -6.18 -0.48 -6.21
C ILE A 95 -7.06 0.32 -7.16
N SER A 96 -7.60 -0.34 -8.21
CA SER A 96 -8.44 0.30 -9.23
C SER A 96 -9.66 1.01 -8.62
N LYS A 97 -10.29 0.42 -7.61
CA LYS A 97 -11.42 1.01 -6.89
C LYS A 97 -11.10 2.37 -6.27
N TYR A 98 -9.88 2.58 -5.75
CA TYR A 98 -9.53 3.81 -5.03
C TYR A 98 -8.67 4.79 -5.83
N THR A 99 -8.15 4.37 -6.98
CA THR A 99 -7.39 5.23 -7.92
C THR A 99 -8.23 5.72 -9.10
N SER A 100 -9.39 5.11 -9.37
CA SER A 100 -10.30 5.63 -10.38
C SER A 100 -10.73 7.06 -10.00
N PRO A 101 -10.72 8.03 -10.94
CA PRO A 101 -11.24 9.36 -10.67
C PRO A 101 -12.71 9.22 -10.27
N GLU A 102 -13.10 9.85 -9.15
CA GLU A 102 -14.51 10.05 -8.86
C GLU A 102 -15.11 10.79 -10.06
N SER A 103 -16.18 10.25 -10.63
CA SER A 103 -16.89 10.93 -11.72
C SER A 103 -17.31 12.27 -11.16
N GLU A 104 -16.80 13.36 -11.73
CA GLU A 104 -17.36 14.68 -11.49
C GLU A 104 -18.82 14.62 -11.96
N GLU A 105 -19.76 14.48 -11.02
CA GLU A 105 -21.14 14.89 -11.24
C GLU A 105 -21.10 16.42 -11.36
N ASP A 106 -20.82 16.89 -12.58
CA ASP A 106 -21.05 18.27 -12.99
C ASP A 106 -22.53 18.60 -12.76
N ASP A 107 -22.81 19.36 -11.70
CA ASP A 107 -24.04 20.13 -11.54
C ASP A 107 -24.18 21.05 -12.77
N ALA A 108 -25.09 20.70 -13.68
CA ALA A 108 -25.52 21.51 -14.82
C ALA A 108 -26.86 22.20 -14.55
#